data_AF-A0A1K1VVJ3-F1
#
_entry.id   AF-A0A1K1VVJ3-F1
#
_cell.length_a   1.000
_cell.length_b   1.000
_cell.length_c   1.000
_cell.angle_alpha   90.00
_cell.angle_beta   90.00
_cell.angle_gamma   90.00
#
_symmetry.space_group_name_H-M   'P 1'
#
loop_
_entity.id
_entity.type
_entity.pdbx_description
1 polymer ?
#
loop_
_entity_poly.entity_id
_entity_poly.type
_entity_poly.pdbx_seq_one_letter_code
_entity_poly.pdbx_strand_id
1 'polypeptide(L)' 'MVPGINTESVLTSLSETLASANAMVSDLAFELEGSRRHVALGIQQLIELGALLADRALDDIELAEPTSQLAP' A
#
# COMPACT_ATOMS: atom_id res chain seq x y z
N MET A 1 -4.33 -4.80 18.02
CA MET A 1 -4.76 -5.64 16.89
C MET A 1 -6.21 -6.01 17.11
N VAL A 2 -7.07 -5.82 16.12
CA VAL A 2 -8.48 -6.24 16.22
C VAL A 2 -8.50 -7.76 16.13
N PRO A 3 -9.08 -8.49 17.11
CA PRO A 3 -9.15 -9.95 17.06
C PRO A 3 -9.93 -10.40 15.81
N GLY A 4 -9.34 -11.28 15.00
CA GLY A 4 -10.02 -11.90 13.85
C GLY A 4 -9.75 -11.27 12.48
N ILE A 5 -8.95 -10.20 12.37
CA ILE A 5 -8.50 -9.70 11.06
C ILE A 5 -7.31 -10.56 10.60
N ASN A 6 -7.45 -11.24 9.46
CA ASN A 6 -6.35 -11.97 8.84
C ASN A 6 -5.29 -11.00 8.29
N THR A 7 -4.04 -11.45 8.19
CA THR A 7 -2.93 -10.60 7.71
C THR A 7 -3.20 -10.01 6.32
N GLU A 8 -3.86 -10.78 5.45
CA GLU A 8 -4.33 -10.34 4.14
C GLU A 8 -5.23 -9.10 4.24
N SER A 9 -6.29 -9.12 5.05
CA SER A 9 -7.19 -7.97 5.23
C SER A 9 -6.46 -6.77 5.82
N VAL A 10 -5.47 -6.96 6.69
CA VAL A 10 -4.63 -5.84 7.19
C VAL A 10 -3.85 -5.21 6.04
N LEU A 11 -3.23 -6.02 5.19
CA LEU A 11 -2.42 -5.53 4.07
C LEU A 11 -3.29 -4.89 2.98
N THR A 12 -4.47 -5.44 2.68
CA THR A 12 -5.43 -4.82 1.75
C THR A 12 -5.86 -3.44 2.26
N SER A 13 -6.25 -3.33 3.53
CA SER A 13 -6.61 -2.03 4.12
C SER A 13 -5.41 -1.06 4.16
N LEU A 14 -4.19 -1.57 4.30
CA LEU A 14 -2.97 -0.75 4.17
C LEU A 14 -2.81 -0.22 2.75
N SER A 15 -2.91 -1.08 1.72
CA SER A 15 -2.83 -0.67 0.31
C SER A 15 -3.90 0.37 -0.03
N GLU A 16 -5.14 0.21 0.44
CA GLU A 16 -6.22 1.19 0.28
C GLU A 16 -5.89 2.53 0.97
N THR A 17 -5.36 2.48 2.19
CA THR A 17 -4.95 3.68 2.93
C THR A 17 -3.82 4.42 2.22
N LEU A 18 -2.84 3.69 1.69
CA LEU A 18 -1.72 4.25 0.93
C LEU A 18 -2.20 4.87 -0.38
N ALA A 19 -3.12 4.22 -1.09
CA ALA A 19 -3.74 4.79 -2.30
C ALA A 19 -4.48 6.11 -2.00
N SER A 20 -5.23 6.16 -0.90
CA SER A 20 -5.88 7.40 -0.45
C SER A 20 -4.86 8.49 -0.10
N ALA A 21 -3.80 8.16 0.63
CA ALA A 21 -2.73 9.09 0.95
C ALA A 21 -2.02 9.61 -0.31
N ASN A 22 -1.82 8.73 -1.30
CA ASN A 22 -1.21 9.08 -2.59
C ASN A 22 -2.06 10.11 -3.35
N ALA A 23 -3.39 9.93 -3.37
CA ALA A 23 -4.30 10.89 -3.98
C ALA A 23 -4.24 12.26 -3.26
N MET A 24 -4.29 12.26 -1.92
CA MET A 24 -4.22 13.50 -1.14
C MET A 24 -2.90 14.26 -1.33
N VAL A 25 -1.76 13.56 -1.35
CA VAL A 25 -0.46 14.22 -1.53
C VAL A 25 -0.25 14.69 -2.97
N SER A 26 -0.77 13.96 -3.96
CA SER A 26 -0.76 14.37 -5.36
C SER A 26 -1.55 15.66 -5.54
N ASP A 27 -2.77 15.73 -5.00
CA ASP A 27 -3.59 16.95 -5.01
C ASP A 27 -2.86 18.13 -4.35
N LEU A 28 -2.27 17.90 -3.18
CA LEU A 28 -1.46 18.92 -2.49
C LEU A 28 -0.23 19.36 -3.30
N ALA A 29 0.44 18.44 -4.02
CA ALA A 29 1.60 18.78 -4.83
C ALA A 29 1.25 19.74 -5.98
N PHE A 30 0.03 19.66 -6.53
CA PHE A 30 -0.46 20.63 -7.51
C PHE A 30 -0.65 22.03 -6.92
N GLU A 31 -1.08 22.14 -5.65
CA GLU A 31 -1.29 23.43 -4.96
C GLU A 31 0.00 24.09 -4.49
N LEU A 32 1.07 23.32 -4.26
CA LEU A 32 2.36 23.83 -3.78
C LEU A 32 3.27 24.26 -4.91
N GLU A 33 4.26 25.12 -4.61
CA GLU A 33 5.30 25.56 -5.55
C GLU A 33 6.70 25.42 -4.94
N GLY A 34 7.73 25.44 -5.80
CA GLY A 34 9.14 25.44 -5.41
C GLY A 34 9.52 24.26 -4.52
N SER A 35 10.32 24.51 -3.49
CA SER A 35 10.83 23.48 -2.57
C SER A 35 9.73 22.69 -1.86
N ARG A 36 8.57 23.31 -1.58
CA ARG A 36 7.45 22.62 -0.92
C ARG A 36 6.79 21.58 -1.82
N ARG A 37 6.66 21.86 -3.13
CA ARG A 37 6.21 20.85 -4.10
C ARG A 37 7.17 19.67 -4.15
N HIS A 38 8.48 19.92 -4.12
CA HIS A 38 9.46 18.83 -4.10
C HIS A 38 9.36 17.95 -2.85
N VAL A 39 9.07 18.53 -1.68
CA VAL A 39 8.80 17.76 -0.46
C VAL A 39 7.55 16.91 -0.61
N ALA A 40 6.45 17.45 -1.15
CA ALA A 40 5.23 16.70 -1.39
C ALA A 40 5.45 15.52 -2.34
N LEU A 41 6.18 15.73 -3.45
CA LEU A 41 6.56 14.66 -4.37
C LEU A 41 7.47 13.61 -3.71
N GLY A 42 8.37 14.03 -2.81
CA GLY A 42 9.17 13.09 -2.03
C GLY A 42 8.33 12.22 -1.10
N ILE A 43 7.30 12.80 -0.47
CA ILE A 43 6.34 12.03 0.35
C ILE A 43 5.54 11.07 -0.53
N GLN A 44 5.07 11.53 -1.69
CA GLN A 44 4.37 10.67 -2.67
C GLN A 44 5.22 9.45 -3.05
N GLN A 45 6.50 9.66 -3.36
CA GLN A 45 7.41 8.56 -3.68
C GLN A 45 7.57 7.57 -2.52
N LEU A 46 7.61 8.03 -1.27
CA LEU A 46 7.65 7.14 -0.10
C LEU A 46 6.36 6.33 0.07
N ILE A 47 5.20 6.92 -0.24
CA ILE A 47 3.90 6.23 -0.21
C ILE A 47 3.86 5.15 -1.29
N GLU A 48 4.28 5.45 -2.51
CA GLU A 48 4.34 4.47 -3.61
C GLU A 48 5.28 3.29 -3.26
N LEU A 49 6.44 3.58 -2.66
CA LEU A 49 7.34 2.52 -2.15
C LEU A 49 6.68 1.68 -1.05
N GLY A 50 5.92 2.30 -0.15
CA GLY A 50 5.13 1.60 0.85
C GLY A 50 4.08 0.67 0.24
N ALA A 51 3.40 1.12 -0.82
CA ALA A 51 2.40 0.32 -1.53
C ALA A 51 3.03 -0.91 -2.18
N LEU A 52 4.17 -0.74 -2.87
CA LEU A 52 4.92 -1.85 -3.45
C LEU A 52 5.33 -2.91 -2.41
N LEU A 53 5.72 -2.48 -1.21
CA LEU A 53 6.05 -3.40 -0.12
C LEU A 53 4.82 -4.13 0.44
N ALA A 54 3.68 -3.46 0.53
CA ALA A 54 2.41 -4.06 0.96
C ALA A 54 1.91 -5.08 -0.06
N ASP A 55 1.93 -4.74 -1.34
CA ASP A 55 1.56 -5.64 -2.43
C ASP A 55 2.48 -6.85 -2.48
N ARG A 56 3.80 -6.64 -2.31
CA ARG A 56 4.75 -7.76 -2.21
C ARG A 56 4.44 -8.69 -1.02
N ALA A 57 4.07 -8.13 0.12
CA ALA A 57 3.72 -8.92 1.30
C ALA A 57 2.41 -9.72 1.10
N LEU A 58 1.45 -9.16 0.34
CA LEU A 58 0.24 -9.89 -0.07
C LEU A 58 0.59 -11.04 -1.01
N ASP A 59 1.40 -10.79 -2.05
CA ASP A 59 1.87 -11.82 -2.98
C ASP A 59 2.54 -12.98 -2.23
N ASP A 60 3.38 -12.69 -1.24
CA ASP A 60 4.07 -13.72 -0.45
C ASP A 60 3.10 -14.57 0.39
N ILE A 61 1.94 -14.02 0.80
CA ILE A 61 0.87 -14.77 1.49
C ILE A 61 0.09 -15.64 0.49
N GLU A 62 -0.30 -15.08 -0.66
CA GLU A 62 -1.01 -15.83 -1.70
C GLU A 62 -0.16 -17.01 -2.22
N LEU A 63 1.15 -16.80 -2.37
CA LEU A 63 2.10 -17.84 -2.79
C LEU A 63 2.44 -18.85 -1.68
N ALA A 64 2.13 -18.55 -0.41
CA ALA A 64 2.23 -19.50 0.70
C ALA A 64 0.98 -20.39 0.83
N GLU A 65 -0.09 -20.05 0.11
CA GLU A 65 -1.32 -20.83 -0.07
C GLU A 65 -1.36 -21.75 -1.33
N PRO A 66 -0.31 -22.51 -1.75
CA PRO A 66 -0.45 -23.51 -2.79
C PRO A 66 -0.58 -24.92 -2.19
N THR A 67 -1.61 -25.66 -2.60
CA THR A 67 -1.83 -27.13 -2.45
C THR A 67 -2.68 -27.67 -1.27
N SER A 68 -3.88 -27.15 -1.02
CA SER A 68 -4.97 -27.96 -0.39
C SER A 68 -6.14 -28.29 -1.33
N GLN A 69 -6.12 -27.83 -2.58
CA GLN A 69 -7.24 -28.04 -3.52
C GLN A 69 -6.91 -28.90 -4.76
N LEU A 70 -5.73 -29.54 -4.79
CA LEU A 70 -5.41 -30.58 -5.77
C LEU A 70 -5.08 -31.89 -5.05
N ALA A 71 -6.11 -32.63 -4.66
CA ALA A 71 -6.05 -34.07 -4.47
C ALA A 71 -7.20 -34.69 -5.30
N PRO A 72 -6.97 -35.83 -5.99
CA PRO A 72 -7.91 -36.43 -6.93
C PRO A 72 -9.18 -36.98 -6.28
#